data_AF-A0A962XCF2-F1
#
_entry.id   AF-A0A962XCF2-F1
#
_cell.length_a   1.000
_cell.length_b   1.000
_cell.length_c   1.000
_cell.angle_alpha   90.00
_cell.angle_beta   90.00
_cell.angle_gamma   90.00
#
_symmetry.space_group_name_H-M   'P 1'
#
loop_
_entity.id
_entity.type
_entity.pdbx_description
1 polymer ?
#
loop_
_entity_poly.entity_id
_entity_poly.type
_entity_poly.pdbx_seq_one_letter_code
_entity_poly.pdbx_strand_id
1 'polypeptide(L)' 'VKTFILDYDYNGYLPEIKNQMIDMAINGSGIRDTARVLEISPTTVINELKKKNLALNPSIERC' A
#
# COMPACT_ATOMS: atom_id res chain seq x y z
N VAL A 1 -19.24 8.42 20.18
CA VAL A 1 -19.68 7.59 19.03
C VAL A 1 -18.44 7.06 18.34
N LYS A 2 -18.32 5.75 18.12
CA LYS A 2 -17.23 5.16 17.32
C LYS A 2 -17.71 5.13 15.87
N THR A 3 -17.14 5.96 15.02
CA THR A 3 -17.43 6.02 13.59
C THR A 3 -16.36 5.25 12.82
N PHE A 4 -16.77 4.47 11.82
CA PHE A 4 -15.88 3.75 10.91
C PHE A 4 -16.01 4.34 9.51
N ILE A 5 -14.90 4.44 8.80
CA ILE A 5 -14.86 4.93 7.41
C ILE A 5 -14.99 3.71 6.51
N LEU A 6 -16.05 3.66 5.70
CA LEU A 6 -16.28 2.58 4.75
C LEU A 6 -15.52 2.85 3.44
N ASP A 7 -15.66 4.07 2.93
CA ASP A 7 -15.10 4.50 1.65
C ASP A 7 -14.09 5.61 1.89
N TYR A 8 -12.85 5.37 1.45
CA TYR A 8 -11.79 6.37 1.51
C TYR A 8 -11.75 7.14 0.19
N ASP A 9 -11.84 8.47 0.25
CA ASP A 9 -11.61 9.32 -0.94
C ASP A 9 -10.17 9.23 -1.46
N TYR A 10 -9.23 8.85 -0.59
CA TYR A 10 -7.83 8.66 -0.97
C TYR A 10 -7.58 7.21 -1.43
N ASN A 11 -7.47 7.05 -2.74
CA ASN A 11 -7.26 5.78 -3.43
C ASN A 11 -6.11 4.93 -2.86
N GLY A 12 -5.02 5.54 -2.40
CA GLY A 12 -3.87 4.81 -1.83
C GLY A 12 -4.16 4.01 -0.55
N TYR A 13 -5.30 4.24 0.12
CA TYR A 13 -5.72 3.40 1.25
C TYR A 13 -6.52 2.17 0.84
N LEU A 14 -7.12 2.18 -0.35
CA LEU A 14 -7.95 1.10 -0.85
C LEU A 14 -7.11 -0.17 -1.03
N PRO A 15 -7.60 -1.34 -0.60
CA PRO A 15 -6.88 -2.60 -0.73
C PRO A 15 -6.65 -2.98 -2.20
N GLU A 16 -7.59 -2.63 -3.07
CA GLU A 16 -7.50 -2.81 -4.52
C GLU A 16 -6.23 -2.15 -5.09
N ILE A 17 -6.01 -0.88 -4.74
CA ILE A 17 -4.86 -0.10 -5.22
C ILE A 17 -3.55 -0.67 -4.69
N LYS A 18 -3.52 -1.15 -3.44
CA LYS A 18 -2.33 -1.81 -2.88
C LYS A 18 -1.96 -3.09 -3.63
N ASN A 19 -2.95 -3.92 -3.96
CA ASN A 19 -2.73 -5.13 -4.74
C ASN A 19 -2.21 -4.78 -6.14
N GLN A 20 -2.79 -3.77 -6.78
CA GLN A 20 -2.37 -3.29 -8.09
C GLN A 20 -0.94 -2.74 -8.08
N MET A 21 -0.53 -2.01 -7.03
CA MET A 21 0.85 -1.53 -6.87
C MET A 21 1.86 -2.69 -6.81
N ILE A 22 1.52 -3.77 -6.11
CA ILE A 22 2.37 -4.96 -5.99
C ILE A 22 2.47 -5.67 -7.33
N ASP A 23 1.35 -5.87 -8.03
CA ASP A 23 1.33 -6.49 -9.36
C ASP A 23 2.17 -5.69 -10.37
N MET A 24 1.99 -4.37 -10.42
CA MET A 24 2.79 -3.49 -11.27
C MET A 24 4.28 -3.60 -10.97
N ALA A 25 4.68 -3.65 -9.70
CA ALA A 25 6.07 -3.81 -9.31
C ALA A 25 6.64 -5.20 -9.67
N ILE A 26 5.86 -6.27 -9.54
CA ILE A 26 6.24 -7.63 -9.97
C ILE A 26 6.45 -7.68 -11.49
N ASN A 27 5.62 -6.97 -12.24
CA ASN A 27 5.72 -6.83 -13.69
C ASN A 27 6.82 -5.84 -14.14
N GLY A 28 7.65 -5.35 -13.21
CA GLY A 28 8.80 -4.50 -13.52
C GLY A 28 8.50 -3.01 -13.68
N SER A 29 7.28 -2.55 -13.35
CA SER A 29 6.98 -1.11 -13.29
C SER A 29 7.81 -0.44 -12.20
N GLY A 30 8.34 0.74 -12.51
CA GLY A 30 9.10 1.54 -11.56
C GLY A 30 8.19 2.31 -10.59
N ILE A 31 8.68 2.60 -9.39
CA ILE A 31 7.96 3.34 -8.34
C ILE A 31 7.27 4.63 -8.85
N ARG A 32 7.97 5.43 -9.67
CA ARG A 32 7.45 6.68 -10.23
C ARG A 32 6.40 6.45 -11.31
N ASP A 33 6.52 5.36 -12.05
CA ASP A 33 5.57 4.98 -13.10
C ASP A 33 4.26 4.50 -12.47
N THR A 34 4.35 3.59 -11.50
CA THR A 34 3.22 3.14 -10.68
C THR A 34 2.51 4.30 -9.99
N ALA A 35 3.26 5.24 -9.40
CA ALA A 35 2.70 6.42 -8.77
C ALA A 35 1.92 7.31 -9.75
N ARG A 36 2.40 7.44 -10.99
CA ARG A 36 1.75 8.23 -12.03
C ARG A 36 0.48 7.56 -12.55
N VAL A 37 0.50 6.25 -12.76
CA VAL A 37 -0.66 5.49 -13.26
C VAL A 37 -1.78 5.43 -12.23
N LEU A 38 -1.45 5.26 -10.96
CA LEU A 38 -2.43 5.11 -9.88
C LEU A 38 -2.81 6.44 -9.20
N GLU A 39 -2.25 7.56 -9.66
CA GLU A 39 -2.48 8.91 -9.10
C GLU A 39 -2.23 8.99 -7.58
N ILE A 40 -1.22 8.27 -7.08
CA ILE A 40 -0.83 8.24 -5.67
C ILE A 40 0.60 8.77 -5.48
N SER A 41 0.92 9.18 -4.25
CA SER A 41 2.27 9.67 -3.98
C SER A 41 3.33 8.55 -4.15
N PRO A 42 4.51 8.85 -4.73
CA PRO A 42 5.60 7.88 -4.82
C PRO A 42 6.07 7.37 -3.45
N THR A 43 5.93 8.17 -2.39
CA THR A 43 6.24 7.77 -1.01
C THR A 43 5.26 6.72 -0.50
N THR A 44 3.98 6.79 -0.87
CA THR A 44 3.00 5.72 -0.61
C THR A 44 3.42 4.43 -1.29
N VAL A 45 3.86 4.47 -2.55
CA VAL A 45 4.37 3.30 -3.28
C VAL A 45 5.59 2.69 -2.59
N ILE A 46 6.57 3.52 -2.23
CA ILE A 46 7.75 3.07 -1.50
C ILE A 46 7.37 2.41 -0.18
N ASN A 47 6.47 3.04 0.59
CA ASN A 47 6.06 2.53 1.89
C ASN A 47 5.33 1.19 1.77
N GLU A 48 4.43 1.06 0.79
CA GLU A 48 3.70 -0.19 0.57
C GLU A 48 4.63 -1.32 0.14
N LEU A 49 5.52 -1.08 -0.83
CA LEU A 49 6.49 -2.08 -1.29
C LEU A 49 7.54 -2.42 -0.21
N LYS A 50 7.83 -1.51 0.70
CA LYS A 50 8.70 -1.75 1.87
C LYS A 50 8.02 -2.53 2.99
N LYS A 51 6.70 -2.72 2.98
CA LYS A 51 6.00 -3.57 3.97
C LYS A 51 6.32 -5.04 3.72
N LYS A 52 7.56 -5.44 4.04
CA LYS A 52 7.94 -6.84 4.12
C LYS A 52 7.43 -7.39 5.46
N ASN A 53 6.45 -8.30 5.40
CA ASN A 53 6.21 -9.32 6.43
C ASN A 53 5.94 -8.85 7.87
N LEU A 54 5.21 -7.76 8.10
CA LEU A 54 4.58 -7.56 9.42
C LEU A 54 3.39 -8.52 9.66
N ALA A 55 2.97 -9.26 8.64
CA ALA A 55 1.92 -10.27 8.73
C ALA A 55 2.43 -11.72 8.84
N LEU A 56 3.74 -11.96 8.90
CA LEU A 56 4.29 -13.32 9.06
C LEU A 56 4.86 -13.65 10.44
N ASN A 57 4.72 -12.79 11.45
CA ASN A 57 4.99 -13.16 12.85
C ASN A 57 4.05 -12.39 13.80
N PRO A 58 2.97 -13.02 14.31
CA PRO A 58 2.10 -12.43 15.34
C PRO A 58 2.76 -12.26 16.73
N SER A 59 4.07 -12.55 16.88
CA SER A 59 4.71 -12.76 18.18
C SER A 59 5.95 -11.90 18.44
N ILE A 60 5.97 -10.64 18.00
CA ILE A 60 6.94 -9.68 18.55
C ILE A 60 6.17 -8.63 19.33
N GLU A 61 5.89 -9.01 20.59
CA GLU A 61 5.73 -8.08 21.70
C GLU A 61 6.91 -7.11 21.67
N ARG A 62 6.61 -5.83 21.51
CA ARG A 62 7.61 -4.77 21.64
C ARG A 62 7.78 -4.51 23.14
N CYS A 63 8.97 -4.79 23.67
CA CYS A 63 9.45 -4.14 24.88
C CYS A 63 9.57 -2.62 24.65
#